data_AF-A0A817FZQ0-F1
#
_entry.id   AF-A0A817FZQ0-F1
#
_cell.length_a   1.000
_cell.length_b   1.000
_cell.length_c   1.000
_cell.angle_alpha   90.00
_cell.angle_beta   90.00
_cell.angle_gamma   90.00
#
_symmetry.space_group_name_H-M   'P 1'
#
loop_
_entity.id
_entity.type
_entity.pdbx_description
1 polymer ?
#
loop_
_entity_poly.entity_id
_entity_poly.type
_entity_poly.pdbx_seq_one_letter_code
_entity_poly.pdbx_strand_id
1 'polypeptide(L)'
;MDILNVAKKLNDEKHHSVRNDDVFIDRLNHKYTVTMILVFAVIVTTEQYIMSPIKCWVPVQFKEEYEKYANNICWIMNTYYIPMEHDIPPAETIRYEQTLKYYQWSPFILLFMALCFYFPRMLWRSLNNKSGLDIEKLVDAALRQEQQVNQRAEREKTINHITNSIRVYIENRYTSPTQLDYRGKNCFQQFCYSLTFWRHHHLSSFIVLLFTFIKFLYLFNSLVQIFLLNAFLGNDYLLFGFKVIVKFIRGLDWGESKRFLRVTLCDFHIREVGIVHRYTVQCVLPMNLFNEKSDFISWLLRIIRVDSRSAYVRRKLSMKRAAINELIDEFTSPKQIKLNEKLLSESFVRDYLQEDGCFVLRLLARNGADIIVGEIIDKLYKHFRAIYNHDHIYFD
;
A
#
# COMPACT_ATOMS: atom_id res chain seq x y z
N MET A 1 4.01 39.77 17.91
CA MET A 1 4.14 38.35 17.56
C MET A 1 3.32 38.12 16.30
N ASP A 2 3.98 38.17 15.15
CA ASP A 2 3.34 38.31 13.85
C ASP A 2 2.53 37.07 13.45
N ILE A 3 1.22 37.25 13.34
CA ILE A 3 0.29 36.32 12.70
C ILE A 3 0.75 36.01 11.27
N LEU A 4 1.46 36.95 10.61
CA LEU A 4 2.12 36.74 9.32
C LEU A 4 3.27 35.73 9.38
N ASN A 5 4.06 35.69 10.45
CA ASN A 5 5.10 34.67 10.61
C ASN A 5 4.50 33.30 10.97
N VAL A 6 3.40 33.27 11.71
CA VAL A 6 2.66 32.01 11.98
C VAL A 6 1.96 31.51 10.71
N ALA A 7 1.36 32.39 9.91
CA ALA A 7 0.74 32.04 8.63
C ALA A 7 1.78 31.61 7.58
N LYS A 8 2.96 32.24 7.55
CA LYS A 8 4.07 31.83 6.68
C LYS A 8 4.67 30.50 7.12
N LYS A 9 4.79 30.27 8.44
CA LYS A 9 5.22 28.98 9.01
C LYS A 9 4.18 27.87 8.80
N LEU A 10 2.88 28.19 8.82
CA LEU A 10 1.79 27.26 8.50
C LEU A 10 1.65 27.01 6.99
N ASN A 11 2.00 27.97 6.13
CA ASN A 11 2.01 27.79 4.67
C ASN A 11 3.27 27.05 4.21
N ASP A 12 4.41 27.28 4.86
CA ASP A 12 5.65 26.51 4.70
C ASP A 12 5.50 25.08 5.26
N GLU A 13 4.73 24.88 6.35
CA GLU A 13 4.36 23.55 6.84
C GLU A 13 3.32 22.84 5.96
N LYS A 14 2.50 23.57 5.19
CA LYS A 14 1.55 22.97 4.24
C LYS A 14 2.20 22.53 2.93
N HIS A 15 3.35 23.09 2.58
CA HIS A 15 4.13 22.69 1.40
C HIS A 15 5.31 21.75 1.68
N HIS A 16 5.60 21.47 2.95
CA HIS A 16 6.54 20.42 3.31
C HIS A 16 5.84 19.05 3.44
N SER A 17 6.35 18.06 2.70
CA SER A 17 6.04 16.62 2.79
C SER A 17 4.82 16.10 2.02
N VAL A 18 4.70 16.44 0.73
CA VAL A 18 4.19 15.46 -0.23
C VAL A 18 5.36 14.82 -0.96
N ARG A 19 6.03 13.92 -0.23
CA ARG A 19 7.12 13.09 -0.73
C ARG A 19 6.62 12.05 -1.73
N ASN A 20 7.48 11.80 -2.72
CA ASN A 20 7.78 10.52 -3.36
C ASN A 20 6.96 10.11 -4.59
N ASP A 21 7.67 9.46 -5.51
CA ASP A 21 7.40 8.58 -6.66
C ASP A 21 6.09 7.73 -6.68
N ASP A 22 5.19 7.97 -5.74
CA ASP A 22 3.96 7.26 -5.46
C ASP A 22 2.72 8.12 -5.76
N VAL A 23 1.79 7.56 -6.53
CA VAL A 23 0.49 8.17 -6.80
C VAL A 23 -0.31 8.26 -5.49
N PHE A 24 -1.23 9.21 -5.35
CA PHE A 24 -2.09 9.34 -4.15
C PHE A 24 -2.71 7.99 -3.70
N ILE A 25 -3.09 7.16 -4.67
CA ILE A 25 -3.63 5.81 -4.47
C ILE A 25 -2.62 4.90 -3.74
N ASP A 26 -1.33 4.99 -4.05
CA ASP A 26 -0.30 4.19 -3.40
C ASP A 26 -0.11 4.60 -1.95
N ARG A 27 -0.12 5.91 -1.67
CA ARG A 27 -0.06 6.47 -0.32
C ARG A 27 -1.26 6.05 0.53
N LEU A 28 -2.45 5.95 -0.08
CA LEU A 28 -3.64 5.40 0.57
C LEU A 28 -3.40 3.97 1.10
N ASN A 29 -2.53 3.19 0.47
CA ASN A 29 -2.25 1.82 0.86
C ASN A 29 -1.13 1.69 1.88
N HIS A 30 0.10 2.07 1.52
CA HIS A 30 1.24 1.77 2.38
C HIS A 30 1.41 2.74 3.54
N LYS A 31 0.75 3.92 3.48
CA LYS A 31 0.83 4.96 4.51
C LYS A 31 -0.48 5.03 5.27
N TYR A 32 -1.55 5.51 4.64
CA TYR A 32 -2.80 5.77 5.37
C TYR A 32 -3.47 4.50 5.89
N THR A 33 -3.59 3.45 5.06
CA THR A 33 -4.17 2.17 5.51
C THR A 33 -3.31 1.52 6.60
N VAL A 34 -1.98 1.48 6.44
CA VAL A 34 -1.07 0.90 7.45
C VAL A 34 -1.19 1.67 8.76
N THR A 35 -1.11 3.00 8.74
CA THR A 35 -1.27 3.83 9.95
C THR A 35 -2.63 3.62 10.60
N MET A 36 -3.71 3.59 9.81
CA MET A 36 -5.05 3.33 10.33
C MET A 36 -5.14 1.95 11.00
N ILE A 37 -4.70 0.88 10.33
CA ILE A 37 -4.71 -0.48 10.89
C ILE A 37 -3.86 -0.56 12.15
N LEU A 38 -2.69 0.10 12.20
CA LEU A 38 -1.85 0.15 13.40
C LEU A 38 -2.53 0.87 14.56
N VAL A 39 -3.20 2.01 14.31
CA VAL A 39 -3.99 2.71 15.34
C VAL A 39 -5.10 1.80 15.86
N PHE A 40 -5.84 1.12 14.99
CA PHE A 40 -6.85 0.15 15.42
C PHE A 40 -6.22 -1.02 16.18
N ALA A 41 -5.10 -1.57 15.73
CA ALA A 41 -4.41 -2.65 16.43
C ALA A 41 -4.00 -2.23 17.85
N VAL A 42 -3.53 -0.99 18.04
CA VAL A 42 -3.23 -0.44 19.37
C VAL A 42 -4.49 -0.34 20.22
N ILE A 43 -5.56 0.28 19.71
CA ILE A 43 -6.83 0.42 20.46
C ILE A 43 -7.38 -0.96 20.87
N VAL A 44 -7.42 -1.89 19.92
CA VAL A 44 -7.87 -3.27 20.10
C VAL A 44 -7.03 -3.98 21.17
N THR A 45 -5.71 -3.83 21.12
CA THR A 45 -4.79 -4.42 22.10
C THR A 45 -5.00 -3.81 23.49
N THR A 46 -5.16 -2.50 23.58
CA THR A 46 -5.42 -1.81 24.85
C THR A 46 -6.71 -2.30 25.50
N GLU A 47 -7.80 -2.36 24.75
CA GLU A 47 -9.09 -2.88 25.24
C GLU A 47 -8.99 -4.34 25.67
N GLN A 48 -8.19 -5.16 24.97
CA GLN A 48 -8.10 -6.60 25.24
C GLN A 48 -7.20 -6.99 26.42
N TYR A 49 -6.08 -6.29 26.61
CA TYR A 49 -5.06 -6.68 27.59
C TYR A 49 -4.97 -5.75 28.79
N ILE A 50 -5.32 -4.48 28.63
CA ILE A 50 -5.19 -3.47 29.68
C ILE A 50 -6.55 -3.22 30.33
N MET A 51 -7.60 -3.13 29.53
CA MET A 51 -8.97 -2.98 30.03
C MET A 51 -9.65 -4.34 30.25
N SER A 52 -10.91 -4.32 30.68
CA SER A 52 -11.73 -5.52 30.83
C SER A 52 -12.38 -5.88 29.49
N PRO A 53 -11.91 -6.92 28.78
CA PRO A 53 -12.39 -7.25 27.43
C PRO A 53 -13.85 -7.73 27.42
N ILE A 54 -14.31 -8.26 28.54
CA ILE A 54 -15.64 -8.82 28.74
C ILE A 54 -16.18 -8.42 30.11
N LYS A 55 -17.49 -8.15 30.16
CA LYS A 55 -18.23 -7.89 31.40
C LYS A 55 -19.43 -8.80 31.47
N CYS A 56 -19.45 -9.68 32.47
CA CYS A 56 -20.49 -10.69 32.66
C CYS A 56 -21.45 -10.31 33.78
N TRP A 57 -22.72 -10.59 33.55
CA TRP A 57 -23.80 -10.50 34.51
C TRP A 57 -23.76 -11.71 35.44
N VAL A 58 -23.05 -11.57 36.56
CA VAL A 58 -22.93 -12.60 37.60
C VAL A 58 -24.01 -12.43 38.69
N PRO A 59 -24.36 -13.50 39.44
CA PRO A 59 -25.30 -13.39 40.55
C PRO A 59 -24.82 -12.39 41.61
N VAL A 60 -25.77 -11.70 42.25
CA VAL A 60 -25.50 -10.67 43.28
C VAL A 60 -24.67 -11.18 44.47
N GLN A 61 -24.66 -12.50 44.70
CA GLN A 61 -23.90 -13.16 45.77
C GLN A 61 -22.39 -13.15 45.50
N PHE A 62 -21.96 -12.95 44.26
CA PHE A 62 -20.55 -12.94 43.88
C PHE A 62 -19.90 -11.65 44.36
N LYS A 63 -18.89 -11.77 45.23
CA LYS A 63 -17.97 -10.68 45.56
C LYS A 63 -17.20 -10.23 44.32
N GLU A 64 -16.64 -9.03 44.37
CA GLU A 64 -15.89 -8.41 43.26
C GLU A 64 -14.76 -9.29 42.71
N GLU A 65 -14.07 -10.05 43.56
CA GLU A 65 -13.02 -10.98 43.13
C GLU A 65 -13.57 -12.15 42.31
N TYR A 66 -14.75 -12.67 42.67
CA TYR A 66 -15.42 -13.74 41.92
C TYR A 66 -15.97 -13.22 40.59
N GLU A 67 -16.42 -11.96 40.53
CA GLU A 67 -16.79 -11.32 39.26
C GLU A 67 -15.56 -11.23 38.32
N LYS A 68 -14.40 -10.79 38.84
CA LYS A 68 -13.15 -10.73 38.06
C LYS A 68 -12.73 -12.13 37.57
N TYR A 69 -12.86 -13.16 38.41
CA TYR A 69 -12.61 -14.54 38.02
C TYR A 69 -13.55 -15.02 36.91
N ALA A 70 -14.86 -14.78 37.05
CA ALA A 70 -15.85 -15.15 36.04
C ALA A 70 -15.59 -14.44 34.71
N ASN A 71 -15.29 -13.13 34.73
CA ASN A 71 -14.92 -12.37 33.54
C ASN A 71 -13.68 -12.97 32.85
N ASN A 72 -12.63 -13.29 33.61
CA ASN A 72 -11.40 -13.86 33.05
C ASN A 72 -11.61 -15.26 32.46
N ILE A 73 -12.34 -16.13 33.15
CA ILE A 73 -12.68 -17.46 32.62
C ILE A 73 -13.52 -17.33 31.36
N CYS A 74 -14.54 -16.48 31.36
CA CYS A 74 -15.39 -16.27 30.19
C CYS A 74 -14.68 -15.59 29.02
N TRP A 75 -13.54 -14.93 29.25
CA TRP A 75 -12.69 -14.41 28.18
C TRP A 75 -11.78 -15.48 27.58
N ILE A 76 -11.22 -16.36 28.42
CA ILE A 76 -10.33 -17.44 27.99
C ILE A 76 -11.15 -18.55 27.31
N MET A 77 -12.29 -18.89 27.90
CA MET A 77 -13.27 -19.81 27.33
C MET A 77 -14.04 -19.10 26.22
N ASN A 78 -14.32 -19.79 25.13
CA ASN A 78 -15.10 -19.19 24.05
C ASN A 78 -16.55 -18.97 24.48
N THR A 79 -17.12 -17.82 24.11
CA THR A 79 -18.53 -17.52 24.31
C THR A 79 -19.35 -17.92 23.09
N TYR A 80 -20.66 -18.11 23.27
CA TYR A 80 -21.59 -18.46 22.20
C TYR A 80 -22.79 -17.50 22.20
N TYR A 81 -23.59 -17.50 21.14
CA TYR A 81 -24.75 -16.63 21.03
C TYR A 81 -26.02 -17.39 20.70
N ILE A 82 -27.06 -17.08 21.45
CA ILE A 82 -28.42 -17.56 21.24
C ILE A 82 -29.33 -16.34 21.25
N PRO A 83 -30.23 -16.19 20.26
CA PRO A 83 -31.25 -15.13 20.29
C PRO A 83 -32.10 -15.23 21.56
N MET A 84 -32.51 -14.09 22.11
CA MET A 84 -33.27 -14.04 23.37
C MET A 84 -34.64 -14.75 23.27
N GLU A 85 -35.16 -14.92 22.06
CA GLU A 85 -36.44 -15.60 21.82
C GLU A 85 -36.34 -17.12 21.92
N HIS A 86 -35.13 -17.69 21.94
CA HIS A 86 -34.89 -19.13 21.97
C HIS A 86 -34.36 -19.59 23.32
N ASP A 87 -34.87 -20.71 23.81
CA ASP A 87 -34.35 -21.36 25.01
C ASP A 87 -32.92 -21.87 24.79
N ILE A 88 -32.13 -21.86 25.86
CA ILE A 88 -30.76 -22.37 25.83
C ILE A 88 -30.81 -23.90 25.68
N PRO A 89 -30.29 -24.49 24.59
CA PRO A 89 -30.41 -25.91 24.32
C PRO A 89 -29.67 -26.71 25.39
N PRO A 90 -30.24 -27.81 25.93
CA PRO A 90 -29.60 -28.58 27.00
C PRO A 90 -28.33 -29.31 26.56
N ALA A 91 -28.22 -29.64 25.27
CA ALA A 91 -27.05 -30.28 24.70
C ALA A 91 -25.91 -29.27 24.50
N GLU A 92 -24.80 -29.47 25.22
CA GLU A 92 -23.62 -28.60 25.13
C GLU A 92 -22.99 -28.58 23.73
N THR A 93 -23.07 -29.68 22.99
CA THR A 93 -22.51 -29.80 21.63
C THR A 93 -23.03 -28.73 20.68
N ILE A 94 -24.34 -28.43 20.75
CA ILE A 94 -25.00 -27.41 19.94
C ILE A 94 -24.51 -26.01 20.32
N ARG A 95 -24.25 -25.77 21.61
CA ARG A 95 -23.69 -24.50 22.10
C ARG A 95 -22.27 -24.28 21.58
N TYR A 96 -21.45 -25.33 21.56
CA TYR A 96 -20.06 -25.27 21.08
C TYR A 96 -19.93 -24.94 19.58
N GLU A 97 -20.88 -25.35 18.75
CA GLU A 97 -20.89 -25.03 17.32
C GLU A 97 -21.07 -23.53 17.05
N GLN A 98 -21.71 -22.80 17.96
CA GLN A 98 -21.99 -21.36 17.84
C GLN A 98 -20.94 -20.50 18.58
N THR A 99 -19.77 -21.06 18.87
CA THR A 99 -18.72 -20.35 19.64
C THR A 99 -17.93 -19.34 18.81
N LEU A 100 -17.65 -18.19 19.43
CA LEU A 100 -16.94 -17.08 18.83
C LEU A 100 -15.47 -17.12 19.27
N LYS A 101 -14.59 -17.59 18.38
CA LYS A 101 -13.15 -17.77 18.68
C LYS A 101 -12.24 -16.66 18.17
N TYR A 102 -12.77 -15.77 17.34
CA TYR A 102 -11.95 -14.85 16.56
C TYR A 102 -11.40 -13.67 17.39
N TYR A 103 -12.10 -13.22 18.43
CA TYR A 103 -11.73 -12.01 19.18
C TYR A 103 -10.31 -12.05 19.76
N GLN A 104 -9.90 -13.21 20.28
CA GLN A 104 -8.58 -13.41 20.88
C GLN A 104 -7.43 -13.23 19.86
N TRP A 105 -7.70 -13.47 18.58
CA TRP A 105 -6.71 -13.39 17.49
C TRP A 105 -6.72 -12.06 16.73
N SER A 106 -7.69 -11.18 17.03
CA SER A 106 -7.92 -9.93 16.32
C SER A 106 -6.68 -9.01 16.24
N PRO A 107 -5.93 -8.75 17.34
CA PRO A 107 -4.76 -7.86 17.28
C PRO A 107 -3.64 -8.39 16.39
N PHE A 108 -3.36 -9.69 16.47
CA PHE A 108 -2.29 -10.33 15.70
C PHE A 108 -2.60 -10.29 14.21
N ILE A 109 -3.85 -10.51 13.84
CA ILE A 109 -4.29 -10.42 12.46
C ILE A 109 -4.21 -8.99 11.96
N LEU A 110 -4.65 -7.99 12.74
CA LEU A 110 -4.51 -6.58 12.36
C LEU A 110 -3.04 -6.20 12.12
N LEU A 111 -2.12 -6.64 12.98
CA LEU A 111 -0.68 -6.42 12.78
C LEU A 111 -0.17 -7.09 11.50
N PHE A 112 -0.56 -8.35 11.26
CA PHE A 112 -0.19 -9.07 10.04
C PHE A 112 -0.73 -8.37 8.78
N MET A 113 -1.99 -7.92 8.80
CA MET A 113 -2.58 -7.15 7.72
C MET A 113 -1.79 -5.86 7.43
N ALA A 114 -1.39 -5.12 8.48
CA ALA A 114 -0.57 -3.92 8.35
C ALA A 114 0.78 -4.22 7.68
N LEU A 115 1.46 -5.29 8.09
CA LEU A 115 2.73 -5.73 7.50
C LEU A 115 2.57 -6.07 6.01
N CYS A 116 1.53 -6.82 5.64
CA CYS A 116 1.26 -7.16 4.25
C CYS A 116 0.96 -5.92 3.38
N PHE A 117 0.29 -4.89 3.91
CA PHE A 117 0.08 -3.62 3.19
C PHE A 117 1.36 -2.78 3.06
N TYR A 118 2.29 -2.88 4.01
CA TYR A 118 3.58 -2.19 3.94
C TYR A 118 4.60 -2.90 3.02
N PHE A 119 4.50 -4.24 2.91
CA PHE A 119 5.45 -5.08 2.19
C PHE A 119 5.77 -4.63 0.75
N PRO A 120 4.79 -4.28 -0.12
CA PRO A 120 5.10 -3.86 -1.49
C PRO A 120 5.94 -2.58 -1.55
N ARG A 121 5.76 -1.65 -0.59
CA ARG A 121 6.59 -0.44 -0.50
C ARG A 121 8.03 -0.76 -0.11
N MET A 122 8.19 -1.64 0.88
CA MET A 122 9.51 -2.12 1.30
C MET A 122 10.25 -2.77 0.13
N LEU A 123 9.54 -3.59 -0.65
CA LEU A 123 10.08 -4.25 -1.83
C LEU A 123 10.47 -3.25 -2.94
N TRP A 124 9.60 -2.27 -3.23
CA TRP A 124 9.90 -1.18 -4.17
C TRP A 124 11.18 -0.45 -3.79
N ARG A 125 11.30 0.02 -2.54
CA ARG A 125 12.50 0.74 -2.07
C ARG A 125 13.76 -0.11 -2.14
N SER A 126 13.68 -1.37 -1.71
CA SER A 126 14.85 -2.25 -1.72
C SER A 126 15.34 -2.56 -3.13
N LEU A 127 14.44 -2.71 -4.11
CA LEU A 127 14.79 -3.04 -5.49
C LEU A 127 15.15 -1.80 -6.31
N ASN A 128 14.49 -0.66 -6.05
CA ASN A 128 14.81 0.62 -6.68
C ASN A 128 16.23 1.07 -6.32
N ASN A 129 16.64 0.95 -5.06
CA ASN A 129 18.00 1.29 -4.63
C ASN A 129 19.08 0.42 -5.29
N LYS A 130 18.74 -0.82 -5.67
CA LYS A 130 19.64 -1.73 -6.38
C LYS A 130 19.68 -1.50 -7.89
N SER A 131 18.77 -0.68 -8.43
CA SER A 131 18.69 -0.41 -9.87
C SER A 131 19.80 0.51 -10.38
N GLY A 132 20.54 1.17 -9.47
CA GLY A 132 21.54 2.18 -9.82
C GLY A 132 20.95 3.58 -10.06
N LEU A 133 19.62 3.71 -10.03
CA LEU A 133 18.90 4.98 -10.14
C LEU A 133 17.96 5.16 -8.95
N ASP A 134 18.32 6.03 -8.02
CA ASP A 134 17.49 6.32 -6.84
C ASP A 134 16.41 7.36 -7.18
N ILE A 135 15.30 6.88 -7.73
CA ILE A 135 14.18 7.72 -8.17
C ILE A 135 13.63 8.61 -7.04
N GLU A 136 13.56 8.09 -5.81
CA GLU A 136 13.07 8.84 -4.64
C GLU A 136 13.93 10.09 -4.43
N LYS A 137 15.26 9.94 -4.44
CA LYS A 137 16.19 11.06 -4.32
C LYS A 137 16.16 12.02 -5.51
N LEU A 138 15.99 11.52 -6.73
CA LEU A 138 15.92 12.36 -7.93
C LEU A 138 14.68 13.24 -7.93
N VAL A 139 13.52 12.67 -7.58
CA VAL A 139 12.27 13.41 -7.43
C VAL A 139 12.40 14.41 -6.28
N ASP A 140 12.93 14.00 -5.12
CA ASP A 140 13.16 14.90 -3.97
C ASP A 140 14.09 16.07 -4.34
N ALA A 141 15.15 15.82 -5.13
CA ALA A 141 16.08 16.85 -5.57
C ALA A 141 15.44 17.83 -6.57
N ALA A 142 14.66 17.31 -7.54
CA ALA A 142 13.96 18.15 -8.51
C ALA A 142 12.94 19.08 -7.84
N LEU A 143 12.13 18.54 -6.91
CA LEU A 143 11.10 19.31 -6.21
C LEU A 143 11.68 20.41 -5.32
N ARG A 144 12.77 20.12 -4.60
CA ARG A 144 13.42 21.13 -3.73
C ARG A 144 13.90 22.34 -4.52
N GLN A 145 14.40 22.12 -5.73
CA GLN A 145 14.90 23.20 -6.58
C GLN A 145 13.78 24.03 -7.20
N GLU A 146 12.65 23.41 -7.54
CA GLU A 146 11.48 24.14 -8.01
C GLU A 146 10.95 25.11 -6.95
N GLN A 147 11.00 24.72 -5.67
CA GLN A 147 10.60 25.55 -4.55
C GLN A 147 11.58 26.71 -4.26
N GLN A 148 12.83 26.65 -4.72
CA GLN A 148 13.88 27.63 -4.44
C GLN A 148 14.21 28.48 -5.69
N VAL A 149 13.32 29.42 -6.00
CA VAL A 149 13.38 30.28 -7.21
C VAL A 149 14.64 31.18 -7.30
N ASN A 150 15.33 31.45 -6.17
CA ASN A 150 16.33 32.51 -6.08
C ASN A 150 17.79 32.08 -6.34
N GLN A 151 18.10 30.80 -6.57
CA GLN A 151 19.49 30.31 -6.71
C GLN A 151 19.73 29.58 -8.04
N ARG A 152 20.02 30.33 -9.10
CA ARG A 152 20.30 29.78 -10.44
C ARG A 152 21.47 28.79 -10.48
N ALA A 153 22.54 29.08 -9.73
CA ALA A 153 23.74 28.24 -9.71
C ALA A 153 23.52 26.87 -9.03
N GLU A 154 22.66 26.80 -8.01
CA GLU A 154 22.33 25.52 -7.37
C GLU A 154 21.39 24.68 -8.23
N ARG A 155 20.40 25.32 -8.86
CA ARG A 155 19.51 24.70 -9.83
C ARG A 155 20.29 24.00 -10.95
N GLU A 156 21.28 24.67 -11.53
CA GLU A 156 22.09 24.08 -12.59
C GLU A 156 22.89 22.85 -12.11
N LYS A 157 23.45 22.90 -10.89
CA LYS A 157 24.13 21.74 -10.28
C LYS A 157 23.18 20.56 -10.08
N THR A 158 21.97 20.79 -9.61
CA THR A 158 20.96 19.73 -9.43
C THR A 158 20.52 19.14 -10.76
N ILE A 159 20.28 19.97 -11.78
CA ILE A 159 19.94 19.50 -13.12
C ILE A 159 21.06 18.66 -13.70
N ASN A 160 22.32 19.11 -13.55
CA ASN A 160 23.49 18.35 -13.99
C ASN A 160 23.62 17.02 -13.23
N HIS A 161 23.33 17.01 -11.93
CA HIS A 161 23.34 15.79 -11.12
C HIS A 161 22.28 14.79 -11.62
N ILE A 162 21.02 15.23 -11.77
CA ILE A 162 19.91 14.38 -12.25
C ILE A 162 20.20 13.87 -13.66
N THR A 163 20.63 14.75 -14.56
CA THR A 163 20.99 14.40 -15.94
C THR A 163 22.10 13.36 -15.96
N ASN A 164 23.16 13.54 -15.17
CA ASN A 164 24.26 12.57 -15.08
C ASN A 164 23.82 11.25 -14.47
N SER A 165 22.95 11.25 -13.45
CA SER A 165 22.42 10.01 -12.88
C SER A 165 21.61 9.21 -13.90
N ILE A 166 20.72 9.87 -14.66
CA ILE A 166 19.94 9.23 -15.73
C ILE A 166 20.88 8.75 -16.84
N ARG A 167 21.86 9.57 -17.24
CA ARG A 167 22.84 9.24 -18.28
C ARG A 167 23.68 8.02 -17.91
N VAL A 168 24.27 7.99 -16.72
CA VAL A 168 25.07 6.85 -16.23
C VAL A 168 24.22 5.59 -16.16
N TYR A 169 22.95 5.70 -15.75
CA TYR A 169 22.01 4.58 -15.78
C TYR A 169 21.77 4.05 -17.20
N ILE A 170 21.56 4.94 -18.17
CA ILE A 170 21.38 4.59 -19.59
C ILE A 170 22.66 3.97 -20.14
N GLU A 171 23.82 4.58 -19.95
CA GLU A 171 25.11 4.12 -20.50
C GLU A 171 25.60 2.79 -19.90
N ASN A 172 25.43 2.59 -18.59
CA ASN A 172 25.75 1.32 -17.93
C ASN A 172 24.92 0.14 -18.46
N ARG A 173 23.80 0.42 -19.13
CA ARG A 173 23.00 -0.60 -19.84
C ARG A 173 23.69 -1.08 -21.11
N TYR A 174 24.37 -0.21 -21.85
CA TYR A 174 25.05 -0.55 -23.11
C TYR A 174 26.41 -1.21 -22.90
N THR A 175 27.09 -0.93 -21.79
CA THR A 175 28.49 -1.32 -21.56
C THR A 175 28.68 -2.66 -20.86
N SER A 176 27.64 -3.45 -20.57
CA SER A 176 27.80 -4.77 -19.94
C SER A 176 28.17 -5.85 -20.96
N PRO A 177 29.39 -6.42 -20.95
CA PRO A 177 29.75 -7.53 -21.82
C PRO A 177 29.12 -8.81 -21.30
N THR A 178 28.51 -9.57 -22.20
CA THR A 178 28.12 -10.96 -22.05
C THR A 178 29.33 -11.83 -21.69
N GLN A 179 29.47 -12.22 -20.42
CA GLN A 179 30.09 -13.46 -19.94
C GLN A 179 30.27 -13.34 -18.42
N LEU A 180 29.58 -14.15 -17.62
CA LEU A 180 30.07 -14.56 -16.29
C LEU A 180 29.29 -15.79 -15.78
N ASP A 181 30.06 -16.63 -15.11
CA ASP A 181 29.98 -18.09 -14.98
C ASP A 181 28.90 -18.62 -14.00
N TYR A 182 28.26 -19.74 -14.34
CA TYR A 182 27.08 -20.32 -13.69
C TYR A 182 27.41 -21.50 -12.75
N ARG A 183 28.34 -21.32 -11.81
CA ARG A 183 28.68 -22.39 -10.86
C ARG A 183 28.53 -21.98 -9.39
N GLY A 184 27.53 -22.59 -8.72
CA GLY A 184 27.60 -22.92 -7.29
C GLY A 184 26.97 -21.97 -6.26
N LYS A 185 25.69 -21.55 -6.39
CA LYS A 185 25.01 -20.75 -5.33
C LYS A 185 23.59 -21.23 -4.99
N ASN A 186 23.20 -21.02 -3.72
CA ASN A 186 22.01 -21.58 -3.03
C ASN A 186 20.65 -21.07 -3.58
N CYS A 187 19.58 -21.84 -3.33
CA CYS A 187 18.20 -21.59 -3.82
C CYS A 187 17.63 -20.19 -3.49
N PHE A 188 17.87 -19.66 -2.29
CA PHE A 188 17.44 -18.30 -1.91
C PHE A 188 18.21 -17.22 -2.69
N GLN A 189 19.50 -17.46 -2.91
CA GLN A 189 20.33 -16.62 -3.77
C GLN A 189 19.86 -16.72 -5.22
N GLN A 190 19.41 -17.89 -5.68
CA GLN A 190 18.85 -18.14 -7.00
C GLN A 190 17.50 -17.44 -7.22
N PHE A 191 16.65 -17.33 -6.20
CA PHE A 191 15.39 -16.56 -6.26
C PHE A 191 15.65 -15.04 -6.32
N CYS A 192 16.56 -14.53 -5.48
CA CYS A 192 17.02 -13.14 -5.60
C CYS A 192 17.75 -12.89 -6.94
N TYR A 193 18.51 -13.88 -7.42
CA TYR A 193 19.18 -13.80 -8.71
C TYR A 193 18.21 -13.93 -9.87
N SER A 194 17.08 -14.63 -9.76
CA SER A 194 16.06 -14.70 -10.83
C SER A 194 15.35 -13.36 -10.97
N LEU A 195 15.07 -12.67 -9.86
CA LEU A 195 14.60 -11.27 -9.86
C LEU A 195 15.63 -10.30 -10.46
N THR A 196 16.93 -10.59 -10.32
CA THR A 196 18.00 -9.88 -11.06
C THR A 196 18.41 -10.55 -12.38
N PHE A 197 17.82 -11.67 -12.79
CA PHE A 197 18.06 -12.30 -14.10
C PHE A 197 17.21 -11.58 -15.15
N TRP A 198 16.09 -10.99 -14.71
CA TRP A 198 15.41 -9.88 -15.39
C TRP A 198 16.28 -8.64 -15.61
N ARG A 199 17.44 -8.52 -14.92
CA ARG A 199 18.45 -7.47 -15.19
C ARG A 199 19.27 -7.80 -16.44
N HIS A 200 19.37 -9.07 -16.82
CA HIS A 200 20.44 -9.53 -17.72
C HIS A 200 19.97 -9.88 -19.14
N HIS A 201 18.69 -10.19 -19.33
CA HIS A 201 18.14 -10.50 -20.65
C HIS A 201 17.45 -9.28 -21.27
N HIS A 202 18.21 -8.35 -21.85
CA HIS A 202 17.75 -7.39 -22.88
C HIS A 202 16.47 -6.55 -22.64
N LEU A 203 15.88 -6.50 -21.44
CA LEU A 203 14.71 -5.67 -21.19
C LEU A 203 15.13 -4.24 -20.89
N SER A 204 14.95 -3.39 -21.89
CA SER A 204 14.92 -1.93 -21.90
C SER A 204 14.07 -1.24 -20.78
N SER A 205 13.44 -2.02 -19.90
CA SER A 205 12.27 -1.62 -19.12
C SER A 205 12.28 -2.13 -17.66
N PHE A 206 13.45 -2.32 -17.01
CA PHE A 206 13.54 -2.88 -15.66
C PHE A 206 12.75 -2.06 -14.62
N ILE A 207 12.90 -0.73 -14.62
CA ILE A 207 12.21 0.15 -13.67
C ILE A 207 10.70 0.10 -13.93
N VAL A 208 10.31 0.16 -15.20
CA VAL A 208 8.91 0.08 -15.64
C VAL A 208 8.28 -1.26 -15.23
N LEU A 209 9.00 -2.37 -15.39
CA LEU A 209 8.56 -3.70 -15.00
C LEU A 209 8.40 -3.80 -13.48
N LEU A 210 9.42 -3.36 -12.73
CA LEU A 210 9.41 -3.33 -11.27
C LEU A 210 8.21 -2.52 -10.76
N PHE A 211 8.01 -1.32 -11.29
CA PHE A 211 6.88 -0.47 -10.89
C PHE A 211 5.54 -1.16 -11.16
N THR A 212 5.39 -1.83 -12.30
CA THR A 212 4.17 -2.60 -12.64
C THR A 212 3.95 -3.77 -11.69
N PHE A 213 5.01 -4.51 -11.41
CA PHE A 213 5.00 -5.64 -10.50
C PHE A 213 4.56 -5.22 -9.10
N ILE A 214 5.05 -4.08 -8.60
CA ILE A 214 4.60 -3.52 -7.33
C ILE A 214 3.12 -3.16 -7.35
N LYS A 215 2.59 -2.58 -8.44
CA LYS A 215 1.14 -2.33 -8.56
C LYS A 215 0.32 -3.62 -8.55
N PHE A 216 0.79 -4.66 -9.22
CA PHE A 216 0.17 -5.98 -9.18
C PHE A 216 0.18 -6.57 -7.77
N LEU A 217 1.32 -6.51 -7.08
CA LEU A 217 1.47 -7.01 -5.71
C LEU A 217 0.52 -6.29 -4.73
N TYR A 218 0.33 -4.99 -4.90
CA TYR A 218 -0.65 -4.21 -4.15
C TYR A 218 -2.11 -4.65 -4.42
N LEU A 219 -2.45 -4.97 -5.67
CA LEU A 219 -3.76 -5.50 -6.06
C LEU A 219 -3.98 -6.90 -5.47
N PHE A 220 -3.01 -7.79 -5.66
CA PHE A 220 -3.02 -9.14 -5.12
C PHE A 220 -3.15 -9.14 -3.60
N ASN A 221 -2.36 -8.32 -2.89
CA ASN A 221 -2.50 -8.15 -1.45
C ASN A 221 -3.92 -7.69 -1.09
N SER A 222 -4.50 -6.75 -1.82
CA SER A 222 -5.88 -6.29 -1.53
C SER A 222 -6.91 -7.42 -1.65
N LEU A 223 -6.75 -8.34 -2.61
CA LEU A 223 -7.61 -9.52 -2.77
C LEU A 223 -7.41 -10.55 -1.64
N VAL A 224 -6.16 -10.86 -1.31
CA VAL A 224 -5.81 -11.77 -0.22
C VAL A 224 -6.36 -11.27 1.11
N GLN A 225 -6.25 -9.97 1.38
CA GLN A 225 -6.74 -9.35 2.61
C GLN A 225 -8.28 -9.42 2.74
N ILE A 226 -9.00 -9.37 1.62
CA ILE A 226 -10.45 -9.56 1.61
C ILE A 226 -10.80 -11.01 1.96
N PHE A 227 -10.09 -11.97 1.34
CA PHE A 227 -10.31 -13.39 1.62
C PHE A 227 -9.95 -13.76 3.06
N LEU A 228 -8.83 -13.23 3.57
CA LEU A 228 -8.36 -13.46 4.94
C LEU A 228 -9.38 -12.96 5.96
N LEU A 229 -9.95 -11.77 5.77
CA LEU A 229 -11.02 -11.28 6.64
C LEU A 229 -12.31 -12.09 6.51
N ASN A 230 -12.66 -12.54 5.31
CA ASN A 230 -13.83 -13.40 5.13
C ASN A 230 -13.67 -14.76 5.83
N ALA A 231 -12.47 -15.34 5.78
CA ALA A 231 -12.16 -16.56 6.51
C ALA A 231 -12.18 -16.35 8.03
N PHE A 232 -11.70 -15.19 8.50
CA PHE A 232 -11.61 -14.86 9.92
C PHE A 232 -12.95 -14.50 10.58
N LEU A 233 -13.76 -13.68 9.90
CA LEU A 233 -15.04 -13.16 10.42
C LEU A 233 -16.25 -14.07 10.09
N GLY A 234 -16.03 -15.15 9.35
CA GLY A 234 -17.06 -16.08 8.90
C GLY A 234 -17.65 -15.75 7.52
N ASN A 235 -18.16 -16.78 6.85
CA ASN A 235 -18.65 -16.73 5.47
C ASN A 235 -19.70 -15.62 5.26
N ASP A 236 -19.56 -14.83 4.18
CA ASP A 236 -20.39 -13.71 3.68
C ASP A 236 -19.82 -12.27 3.85
N TYR A 237 -18.53 -12.10 4.16
CA TYR A 237 -17.92 -10.76 4.29
C TYR A 237 -17.80 -9.98 2.97
N LEU A 238 -17.73 -10.66 1.83
CA LEU A 238 -17.64 -9.99 0.52
C LEU A 238 -18.80 -9.01 0.27
N LEU A 239 -20.02 -9.42 0.66
CA LEU A 239 -21.25 -8.64 0.49
C LEU A 239 -21.62 -7.80 1.72
N PHE A 240 -20.87 -7.92 2.82
CA PHE A 240 -21.21 -7.27 4.09
C PHE A 240 -21.35 -5.75 3.94
N GLY A 241 -20.37 -5.07 3.34
CA GLY A 241 -20.43 -3.62 3.17
C GLY A 241 -21.58 -3.15 2.28
N PHE A 242 -21.90 -3.91 1.21
CA PHE A 242 -23.07 -3.61 0.38
C PHE A 242 -24.38 -3.79 1.14
N LYS A 243 -24.54 -4.90 1.89
CA LYS A 243 -25.72 -5.16 2.74
C LYS A 243 -25.91 -4.04 3.77
N VAL A 244 -24.82 -3.57 4.36
CA VAL A 244 -24.79 -2.48 5.33
C VAL A 244 -25.23 -1.14 4.71
N ILE A 245 -24.70 -0.77 3.54
CA ILE A 245 -25.11 0.44 2.81
C ILE A 245 -26.58 0.39 2.42
N VAL A 246 -27.07 -0.75 1.92
CA VAL A 246 -28.49 -0.91 1.55
C VAL A 246 -29.40 -0.79 2.77
N LYS A 247 -29.04 -1.38 3.91
CA LYS A 247 -29.80 -1.22 5.17
C LYS A 247 -29.86 0.24 5.61
N PHE A 248 -28.75 0.97 5.49
CA PHE A 248 -28.71 2.39 5.81
C PHE A 248 -29.65 3.23 4.95
N ILE A 249 -29.55 3.06 3.62
CA ILE A 249 -30.37 3.81 2.67
C ILE A 249 -31.86 3.54 2.92
N ARG A 250 -32.20 2.33 3.38
CA ARG A 250 -33.57 1.93 3.72
C ARG A 250 -34.04 2.39 5.11
N GLY A 251 -33.20 3.10 5.88
CA GLY A 251 -33.53 3.52 7.24
C GLY A 251 -33.73 2.37 8.23
N LEU A 252 -33.23 1.16 7.90
CA LEU A 252 -33.31 0.00 8.79
C LEU A 252 -32.19 0.05 9.80
N ASP A 253 -32.48 -0.38 11.04
CA ASP A 253 -31.47 -0.45 12.08
C ASP A 253 -30.29 -1.34 11.68
N TRP A 254 -29.11 -0.77 11.82
CA TRP A 254 -27.83 -1.39 11.52
C TRP A 254 -27.41 -2.41 12.59
N GLY A 255 -28.19 -2.52 13.67
CA GLY A 255 -27.75 -2.89 15.01
C GLY A 255 -27.54 -4.39 15.28
N GLU A 256 -28.09 -5.29 14.48
CA GLU A 256 -28.00 -6.73 14.76
C GLU A 256 -27.41 -7.49 13.57
N SER A 257 -26.10 -7.37 13.46
CA SER A 257 -25.32 -8.32 12.67
C SER A 257 -25.11 -9.56 13.54
N LYS A 258 -25.64 -10.72 13.11
CA LYS A 258 -25.36 -12.04 13.73
C LYS A 258 -23.85 -12.35 13.88
N ARG A 259 -22.99 -11.57 13.22
CA ARG A 259 -21.54 -11.70 13.22
C ARG A 259 -20.85 -10.87 14.30
N PHE A 260 -21.38 -9.68 14.59
CA PHE A 260 -20.81 -8.73 15.56
C PHE A 260 -21.74 -8.62 16.77
N LEU A 261 -21.85 -9.72 17.49
CA LEU A 261 -22.70 -9.89 18.66
C LEU A 261 -22.14 -9.10 19.84
N ARG A 262 -22.93 -8.17 20.37
CA ARG A 262 -22.55 -7.34 21.53
C ARG A 262 -22.82 -8.05 22.85
N VAL A 263 -23.66 -9.07 22.82
CA VAL A 263 -24.09 -9.87 23.96
C VAL A 263 -23.90 -11.35 23.60
N THR A 264 -23.29 -12.10 24.50
CA THR A 264 -23.01 -13.53 24.35
C THR A 264 -23.27 -14.26 25.66
N LEU A 265 -23.42 -15.57 25.61
CA LEU A 265 -23.51 -16.44 26.78
C LEU A 265 -22.17 -17.13 27.03
N CYS A 266 -21.86 -17.32 28.31
CA CYS A 266 -20.68 -18.04 28.77
C CYS A 266 -21.12 -19.11 29.77
N ASP A 267 -20.67 -20.33 29.55
CA ASP A 267 -20.82 -21.44 30.49
C ASP A 267 -19.50 -21.66 31.23
N PHE A 268 -19.53 -21.65 32.56
CA PHE A 268 -18.38 -22.01 33.38
C PHE A 268 -18.75 -22.94 34.53
N HIS A 269 -17.75 -23.63 35.07
CA HIS A 269 -17.92 -24.65 36.08
C HIS A 269 -17.04 -24.35 37.29
N ILE A 270 -17.66 -24.30 38.48
CA ILE A 270 -16.95 -24.19 39.76
C ILE A 270 -16.98 -25.55 40.43
N ARG A 271 -15.81 -26.04 40.87
CA ARG A 271 -15.69 -27.29 41.60
C ARG A 271 -15.62 -27.00 43.09
N GLU A 272 -16.59 -27.52 43.82
CA GLU A 272 -16.56 -27.62 45.28
C GLU A 272 -16.45 -29.10 45.67
N VAL A 273 -16.10 -29.38 46.93
CA VAL A 273 -15.91 -30.77 47.38
C VAL A 273 -17.23 -31.53 47.22
N GLY A 274 -17.24 -32.53 46.32
CA GLY A 274 -18.38 -33.41 46.07
C GLY A 274 -19.39 -32.94 45.02
N ILE A 275 -19.39 -31.67 44.58
CA ILE A 275 -20.36 -31.13 43.62
C ILE A 275 -19.68 -30.17 42.62
N VAL A 276 -20.09 -30.25 41.34
CA VAL A 276 -19.71 -29.27 40.30
C VAL A 276 -20.89 -28.37 40.01
N HIS A 277 -20.74 -27.08 40.31
CA HIS A 277 -21.74 -26.06 40.01
C HIS A 277 -21.54 -25.53 38.59
N ARG A 278 -22.60 -25.55 37.78
CA ARG A 278 -22.62 -25.04 36.42
C ARG A 278 -23.33 -23.69 36.40
N TYR A 279 -22.66 -22.68 35.87
CA TYR A 279 -23.21 -21.34 35.72
C TYR A 279 -23.24 -20.98 34.23
N THR A 280 -24.37 -20.42 33.79
CA THR A 280 -24.51 -19.76 32.49
C THR A 280 -24.77 -18.28 32.76
N VAL A 281 -23.89 -17.41 32.28
CA VAL A 281 -23.97 -15.96 32.48
C VAL A 281 -24.01 -15.23 31.15
N GLN A 282 -24.71 -14.10 31.13
CA GLN A 282 -24.75 -13.22 29.98
C GLN A 282 -23.59 -12.23 30.06
N CYS A 283 -22.83 -12.09 28.98
CA CYS A 283 -21.67 -11.22 28.92
C CYS A 283 -21.78 -10.23 27.77
N VAL A 284 -21.30 -9.01 28.01
CA VAL A 284 -21.22 -7.94 27.02
C VAL A 284 -19.79 -7.85 26.50
N LEU A 285 -19.63 -7.69 25.18
CA LEU A 285 -18.36 -7.56 24.48
C LEU A 285 -18.26 -6.16 23.84
N PRO A 286 -17.83 -5.12 24.59
CA PRO A 286 -17.68 -3.75 24.07
C PRO A 286 -16.75 -3.68 22.85
N MET A 287 -15.73 -4.54 22.86
CA MET A 287 -14.73 -4.70 21.82
C MET A 287 -15.33 -4.89 20.42
N ASN A 288 -16.50 -5.54 20.34
CA ASN A 288 -17.10 -5.88 19.07
C ASN A 288 -17.64 -4.67 18.30
N LEU A 289 -17.99 -3.60 19.02
CA LEU A 289 -18.42 -2.34 18.43
C LEU A 289 -17.28 -1.70 17.61
N PHE A 290 -16.05 -1.76 18.12
CA PHE A 290 -14.87 -1.20 17.44
C PHE A 290 -14.48 -2.03 16.21
N ASN A 291 -14.55 -3.36 16.31
CA ASN A 291 -14.29 -4.25 15.20
C ASN A 291 -15.29 -4.00 14.06
N GLU A 292 -16.59 -3.91 14.37
CA GLU A 292 -17.66 -3.62 13.39
C GLU A 292 -17.37 -2.33 12.60
N LYS A 293 -16.99 -1.23 13.28
CA LYS A 293 -16.74 0.07 12.62
C LYS A 293 -15.42 0.09 11.84
N SER A 294 -14.36 -0.49 12.38
CA SER A 294 -13.05 -0.54 11.71
C SER A 294 -13.11 -1.38 10.42
N ASP A 295 -13.86 -2.48 10.45
CA ASP A 295 -14.05 -3.36 9.31
C ASP A 295 -14.82 -2.68 8.16
N PHE A 296 -15.87 -1.91 8.48
CA PHE A 296 -16.62 -1.16 7.48
C PHE A 296 -15.76 -0.12 6.77
N ILE A 297 -14.99 0.68 7.53
CA ILE A 297 -14.10 1.70 6.96
C ILE A 297 -13.01 1.03 6.11
N SER A 298 -12.44 -0.08 6.59
CA SER A 298 -11.42 -0.83 5.84
C SER A 298 -11.99 -1.43 4.55
N TRP A 299 -13.23 -1.91 4.55
CA TRP A 299 -13.95 -2.40 3.37
C TRP A 299 -14.19 -1.29 2.33
N LEU A 300 -14.68 -0.12 2.75
CA LEU A 300 -14.94 1.01 1.84
C LEU A 300 -13.64 1.48 1.16
N LEU A 301 -12.58 1.63 1.95
CA LEU A 301 -11.28 2.00 1.43
C LEU A 301 -10.77 0.95 0.43
N ARG A 302 -11.06 -0.34 0.60
CA ARG A 302 -10.60 -1.40 -0.33
C ARG A 302 -11.25 -1.32 -1.71
N ILE A 303 -12.52 -0.95 -1.81
CA ILE A 303 -13.20 -0.78 -3.11
C ILE A 303 -12.58 0.36 -3.92
N ILE A 304 -12.39 1.52 -3.28
CA ILE A 304 -11.75 2.71 -3.89
C ILE A 304 -10.35 2.36 -4.42
N ARG A 305 -9.65 1.43 -3.75
CA ARG A 305 -8.31 0.96 -4.12
C ARG A 305 -8.27 0.01 -5.32
N VAL A 306 -9.29 -0.83 -5.54
CA VAL A 306 -9.34 -1.77 -6.68
C VAL A 306 -9.65 -1.02 -7.97
N ASP A 307 -10.66 -0.13 -7.93
CA ASP A 307 -11.10 0.62 -9.11
C ASP A 307 -9.99 1.53 -9.65
N SER A 308 -9.36 2.30 -8.79
CA SER A 308 -8.31 3.26 -9.15
C SER A 308 -7.03 2.61 -9.72
N ARG A 309 -6.67 1.40 -9.29
CA ARG A 309 -5.53 0.64 -9.85
C ARG A 309 -5.83 -0.03 -11.16
N SER A 310 -7.06 -0.55 -11.31
CA SER A 310 -7.53 -1.09 -12.57
C SER A 310 -7.52 -0.01 -13.66
N ALA A 311 -7.86 1.23 -13.30
CA ALA A 311 -7.74 2.40 -14.17
C ALA A 311 -6.28 2.72 -14.54
N TYR A 312 -5.32 2.61 -13.61
CA TYR A 312 -3.90 2.81 -13.91
C TYR A 312 -3.35 1.77 -14.89
N VAL A 313 -3.67 0.49 -14.70
CA VAL A 313 -3.24 -0.59 -15.61
C VAL A 313 -3.86 -0.40 -17.00
N ARG A 314 -5.16 -0.06 -17.06
CA ARG A 314 -5.85 0.29 -18.33
C ARG A 314 -5.21 1.50 -19.02
N ARG A 315 -4.90 2.56 -18.27
CA ARG A 315 -4.24 3.77 -18.80
C ARG A 315 -2.82 3.48 -19.27
N LYS A 316 -2.07 2.61 -18.59
CA LYS A 316 -0.74 2.18 -19.04
C LYS A 316 -0.80 1.38 -20.35
N LEU A 317 -1.79 0.49 -20.50
CA LEU A 317 -2.04 -0.24 -21.74
C LEU A 317 -2.43 0.69 -22.90
N SER A 318 -3.21 1.76 -22.62
CA SER A 318 -3.58 2.79 -23.60
C SER A 318 -2.41 3.74 -23.94
N MET A 319 -1.56 4.07 -22.97
CA MET A 319 -0.46 5.05 -23.10
C MET A 319 0.74 4.54 -23.89
N LYS A 320 0.90 3.23 -24.11
CA LYS A 320 1.97 2.69 -24.98
C LYS A 320 1.88 3.22 -26.43
N ARG A 321 0.72 3.75 -26.87
CA ARG A 321 0.51 4.23 -28.24
C ARG A 321 0.40 5.75 -28.39
N ALA A 322 -0.10 6.48 -27.38
CA ALA A 322 -0.39 7.92 -27.51
C ALA A 322 0.76 8.82 -27.01
N ALA A 323 1.38 8.48 -25.88
CA ALA A 323 2.31 9.37 -25.17
C ALA A 323 3.75 9.37 -25.73
N ILE A 324 4.07 8.54 -26.72
CA ILE A 324 5.32 8.68 -27.48
C ILE A 324 5.13 9.77 -28.54
N ASN A 325 3.98 9.78 -29.21
CA ASN A 325 3.69 10.76 -30.26
C ASN A 325 3.45 12.17 -29.68
N GLU A 326 2.76 12.27 -28.54
CA GLU A 326 2.42 13.57 -27.93
C GLU A 326 3.64 14.28 -27.29
N LEU A 327 4.58 13.53 -26.69
CA LEU A 327 5.84 14.06 -26.15
C LEU A 327 6.81 14.49 -27.24
N ILE A 328 6.73 13.85 -28.42
CA ILE A 328 7.43 14.28 -29.63
C ILE A 328 6.75 15.54 -30.18
N ASP A 329 5.42 15.62 -30.23
CA ASP A 329 4.72 16.79 -30.79
C ASP A 329 4.75 18.04 -29.88
N GLU A 330 4.78 17.90 -28.55
CA GLU A 330 4.75 19.03 -27.60
C GLU A 330 6.10 19.74 -27.43
N PHE A 331 7.22 19.01 -27.61
CA PHE A 331 8.58 19.55 -27.43
C PHE A 331 9.33 19.81 -28.74
N THR A 332 8.85 19.30 -29.88
CA THR A 332 9.39 19.68 -31.19
C THR A 332 8.59 20.88 -31.72
N SER A 333 9.09 22.08 -31.45
CA SER A 333 8.53 23.38 -31.86
C SER A 333 7.92 23.36 -33.27
N PRO A 334 6.77 24.03 -33.53
CA PRO A 334 6.06 24.01 -34.82
C PRO A 334 6.75 24.80 -35.95
N LYS A 335 8.09 24.91 -35.93
CA LYS A 335 8.88 25.59 -36.96
C LYS A 335 9.78 24.58 -37.68
N GLN A 336 9.26 24.05 -38.78
CA GLN A 336 9.97 23.42 -39.91
C GLN A 336 11.13 22.49 -39.53
N ILE A 337 10.79 21.31 -39.01
CA ILE A 337 11.76 20.24 -38.77
C ILE A 337 11.95 19.46 -40.08
N LYS A 338 13.21 19.31 -40.54
CA LYS A 338 13.55 18.45 -41.70
C LYS A 338 13.22 16.99 -41.37
N LEU A 339 12.84 16.17 -42.36
CA LEU A 339 12.53 14.73 -42.18
C LEU A 339 13.61 13.98 -41.37
N ASN A 340 14.89 14.33 -41.56
CA ASN A 340 16.02 13.78 -40.81
C ASN A 340 16.00 14.11 -39.31
N GLU A 341 15.54 15.30 -38.90
CA GLU A 341 15.46 15.67 -37.48
C GLU A 341 14.32 14.92 -36.76
N LYS A 342 13.21 14.65 -37.47
CA LYS A 342 12.13 13.80 -36.93
C LYS A 342 12.62 12.36 -36.70
N LEU A 343 13.29 11.76 -37.69
CA LEU A 343 13.92 10.43 -37.56
C LEU A 343 14.94 10.39 -36.41
N LEU A 344 15.73 11.44 -36.25
CA LEU A 344 16.70 11.57 -35.16
C LEU A 344 16.01 11.66 -33.79
N SER A 345 14.90 12.40 -33.68
CA SER A 345 14.11 12.49 -32.44
C SER A 345 13.43 11.16 -32.07
N GLU A 346 12.94 10.42 -33.07
CA GLU A 346 12.38 9.08 -32.87
C GLU A 346 13.46 8.09 -32.41
N SER A 347 14.66 8.17 -32.99
CA SER A 347 15.80 7.36 -32.57
C SER A 347 16.28 7.73 -31.15
N PHE A 348 16.27 9.01 -30.78
CA PHE A 348 16.56 9.43 -29.40
C PHE A 348 15.60 8.79 -28.39
N VAL A 349 14.29 8.78 -28.68
CA VAL A 349 13.29 8.21 -27.77
C VAL A 349 13.35 6.68 -27.76
N ARG A 350 13.39 6.04 -28.93
CA ARG A 350 13.33 4.59 -29.08
C ARG A 350 14.64 3.92 -28.71
N ASP A 351 15.75 4.43 -29.22
CA ASP A 351 17.03 3.75 -29.20
C ASP A 351 17.85 4.16 -27.97
N TYR A 352 17.86 5.45 -27.58
CA TYR A 352 18.64 5.98 -26.45
C TYR A 352 17.87 6.04 -25.12
N LEU A 353 16.76 6.77 -25.05
CA LEU A 353 16.02 7.03 -23.81
C LEU A 353 15.21 5.81 -23.35
N GLN A 354 14.60 5.10 -24.30
CA GLN A 354 13.89 3.84 -24.07
C GLN A 354 12.72 3.94 -23.06
N GLU A 355 12.07 2.82 -22.72
CA GLU A 355 10.87 2.85 -21.85
C GLU A 355 11.19 3.35 -20.43
N ASP A 356 12.34 2.98 -19.86
CA ASP A 356 12.73 3.39 -18.50
C ASP A 356 13.07 4.88 -18.39
N GLY A 357 13.85 5.43 -19.33
CA GLY A 357 14.18 6.85 -19.33
C GLY A 357 12.92 7.72 -19.53
N CYS A 358 12.04 7.31 -20.45
CA CYS A 358 10.74 7.96 -20.63
C CYS A 358 9.89 7.90 -19.36
N PHE A 359 9.89 6.76 -18.66
CA PHE A 359 9.13 6.59 -17.42
C PHE A 359 9.65 7.49 -16.30
N VAL A 360 10.96 7.56 -16.10
CA VAL A 360 11.59 8.40 -15.06
C VAL A 360 11.31 9.88 -15.32
N LEU A 361 11.45 10.35 -16.57
CA LEU A 361 11.16 11.74 -16.93
C LEU A 361 9.67 12.07 -16.74
N ARG A 362 8.76 11.19 -17.14
CA ARG A 362 7.32 11.37 -16.89
C ARG A 362 6.98 11.36 -15.40
N LEU A 363 7.69 10.57 -14.61
CA LEU A 363 7.50 10.53 -13.16
C LEU A 363 7.98 11.84 -12.51
N LEU A 364 9.08 12.42 -12.98
CA LEU A 364 9.53 13.75 -12.55
C LEU A 364 8.52 14.84 -12.94
N ALA A 365 8.07 14.84 -14.18
CA ALA A 365 7.06 15.78 -14.72
C ALA A 365 5.77 15.76 -13.88
N ARG A 366 5.21 14.57 -13.65
CA ARG A 366 3.99 14.39 -12.83
C ARG A 366 4.08 14.90 -11.40
N ASN A 367 5.27 15.03 -10.84
CA ASN A 367 5.45 15.53 -9.49
C ASN A 367 5.56 17.07 -9.43
N GLY A 368 5.55 17.76 -10.58
CA GLY A 368 5.62 19.22 -10.66
C GLY A 368 6.86 19.73 -11.41
N ALA A 369 7.87 18.88 -11.63
CA ALA A 369 9.16 19.29 -12.18
C ALA A 369 9.16 19.47 -13.72
N ASP A 370 8.07 19.90 -14.34
CA ASP A 370 7.89 19.97 -15.80
C ASP A 370 8.97 20.83 -16.49
N ILE A 371 9.26 22.01 -15.94
CA ILE A 371 10.28 22.93 -16.48
C ILE A 371 11.68 22.32 -16.36
N ILE A 372 11.97 21.66 -15.23
CA ILE A 372 13.25 21.00 -14.98
C ILE A 372 13.44 19.81 -15.94
N VAL A 373 12.38 19.05 -16.20
CA VAL A 373 12.39 17.93 -17.13
C VAL A 373 12.72 18.38 -18.55
N GLY A 374 12.18 19.51 -19.02
CA GLY A 374 12.52 20.09 -20.32
C GLY A 374 14.02 20.35 -20.49
N GLU A 375 14.67 20.94 -19.46
CA GLU A 375 16.12 21.20 -19.48
C GLU A 375 16.96 19.92 -19.41
N ILE A 376 16.50 18.91 -18.66
CA ILE A 376 17.14 17.59 -18.62
C ILE A 376 17.09 16.92 -20.00
N ILE A 377 15.93 16.97 -20.67
CA ILE A 377 15.75 16.41 -22.02
C ILE A 377 16.68 17.10 -23.02
N ASP A 378 16.78 18.43 -23.01
CA ASP A 378 17.68 19.17 -23.90
C ASP A 378 19.16 18.75 -23.70
N LYS A 379 19.60 18.60 -22.44
CA LYS A 379 20.97 18.14 -22.14
C LYS A 379 21.20 16.69 -22.58
N LEU A 380 20.24 15.79 -22.36
CA LEU A 380 20.33 14.40 -22.81
C LEU A 380 20.34 14.31 -24.34
N TYR A 381 19.53 15.11 -25.03
CA TYR A 381 19.46 15.14 -26.48
C TYR A 381 20.76 15.67 -27.11
N LYS A 382 21.36 16.73 -26.55
CA LYS A 382 22.68 17.23 -26.97
C LYS A 382 23.77 16.17 -26.85
N HIS A 383 23.77 15.40 -25.76
CA HIS A 383 24.71 14.31 -25.55
C HIS A 383 24.49 13.16 -26.55
N PHE A 384 23.24 12.75 -26.77
CA PHE A 384 22.90 11.76 -27.79
C PHE A 384 23.33 12.20 -29.19
N ARG A 385 23.08 13.46 -29.57
CA ARG A 385 23.48 14.00 -30.86
C ARG A 385 25.00 13.99 -31.06
N ALA A 386 25.76 14.27 -29.99
CA ALA A 386 27.22 14.20 -30.05
C ALA A 386 27.71 12.77 -30.31
N ILE A 387 27.11 11.76 -29.67
CA ILE A 387 27.41 10.34 -29.90
C ILE A 387 27.01 9.92 -31.32
N TYR A 388 25.78 10.23 -31.73
CA TYR A 388 25.23 9.87 -33.04
C TYR A 388 26.06 10.45 -34.20
N ASN A 389 26.48 11.71 -34.08
CA ASN A 389 27.37 12.33 -35.07
C ASN A 389 28.74 11.66 -35.09
N HIS A 390 29.31 11.29 -33.94
CA HIS A 390 30.61 10.62 -33.89
C HIS A 390 30.57 9.23 -34.57
N ASP A 391 29.49 8.47 -34.41
CA ASP A 391 29.35 7.13 -34.99
C ASP A 391 29.04 7.14 -36.50
N HIS A 392 28.45 8.22 -37.03
CA HIS A 392 28.09 8.35 -38.44
C HIS A 392 29.05 9.18 -39.31
N ILE A 393 30.06 9.86 -38.73
CA ILE A 393 31.10 10.57 -39.49
C ILE A 393 32.17 9.61 -40.07
N TYR A 394 32.24 8.35 -39.62
CA TYR A 394 33.22 7.35 -40.10
C TYR A 394 32.75 6.47 -41.28
N PHE A 395 31.60 6.79 -41.90
CA PHE A 395 31.02 6.00 -43.00
C PHE A 395 30.77 6.79 -44.30
N ASP A 396 31.16 8.06 -44.34
CA ASP A 396 31.32 8.86 -45.57
C ASP A 396 32.82 9.12 -45.80
#